data_AF-A0AAV2TF31-F1
#
_entry.id   AF-A0AAV2TF31-F1
#
_cell.length_a   1.000
_cell.length_b   1.000
_cell.length_c   1.000
_cell.angle_alpha   90.00
_cell.angle_beta   90.00
_cell.angle_gamma   90.00
#
_symmetry.space_group_name_H-M   'P 1'
#
loop_
_entity.id
_entity.type
_entity.pdbx_description
1 polymer ?
#
loop_
_entity_poly.entity_id
_entity_poly.type
_entity_poly.pdbx_seq_one_letter_code
_entity_poly.pdbx_strand_id
1 'polypeptide(L)'
;MRTEAIFLGALFALGTPYLIFGDKWAVLVAGSKGWENYRHQSDVTRAYSILTSHGIPERNIITMLYGDIFSTLKNKKKSSISYAYNQSVDFQNLTIDFRGSEVTAKNFVYVLLQSKILKFRNKKVLESGPSDDVFIYFSGLGSRGMILFPNGYLYAASINAVLKRMHYKNYYKRLVFYIEAGYSGSLFEGRSLDQLNVHILTAASASESSLGTLCDGLNNTPCLTNEFSSAWMNLSSEVIPPSRTLSEQYELIRRKVHGSQVKKYGGEKLDKDLVVDFLGNLSIMKTTMKPTVEQTVNPITTSTTSAQKTGTTGTVVNPITTSTTSAQKTGTTGTVVNPITTSTTSAQKTGTTGTVVNPITTSTTSAQKTGTTGTVVNPITTSTTSAQKTGTTGTVVNPITTSTTSAQKTGTTGTVVNPITTSTTSAQKTGTTGTVVNPITTSTTSAQKTGTTGTVVNPITTSTTSAQKTGTTGTVVNPITTSTTSAQKTGTTGTVVNPITTSTTSAQKTGTTGTVVNPITTSTTSAQKTGTTGTVVNPITTSTTSAQKTGTTGTVVNPITTSTTSAQKTGTTGTVVNPITTSTTSAQKTGTTGTV
;
A
#
# COMPACT_ATOMS: atom_id res chain seq x y z
N MET A 1 35.95 45.65 41.98
CA MET A 1 34.86 44.66 41.84
C MET A 1 33.83 45.19 40.84
N ARG A 2 33.74 44.59 39.65
CA ARG A 2 32.54 44.67 38.79
C ARG A 2 32.38 43.31 38.11
N THR A 3 31.17 42.79 38.16
CA THR A 3 30.82 41.41 37.80
C THR A 3 30.54 41.31 36.31
N GLU A 4 31.04 40.27 35.65
CA GLU A 4 30.61 39.95 34.28
C GLU A 4 29.19 39.36 34.30
N ALA A 5 28.33 39.84 33.40
CA ALA A 5 26.98 39.32 33.21
C ALA A 5 26.90 38.66 31.83
N ILE A 6 26.87 37.32 31.80
CA ILE A 6 26.69 36.54 30.58
C ILE A 6 25.22 36.62 30.15
N PHE A 7 24.94 37.36 29.08
CA PHE A 7 23.62 37.39 28.46
C PHE A 7 23.38 36.13 27.63
N LEU A 8 22.53 35.23 28.13
CA LEU A 8 22.07 34.07 27.37
C LEU A 8 20.96 34.50 26.40
N GLY A 9 21.31 34.61 25.11
CA GLY A 9 20.36 35.01 24.06
C GLY A 9 19.32 33.92 23.77
N ALA A 10 18.13 34.04 24.36
CA ALA A 10 16.99 33.19 24.02
C ALA A 10 16.43 33.59 22.64
N LEU A 11 16.71 32.76 21.63
CA LEU A 11 16.19 32.94 20.28
C LEU A 11 14.68 32.60 20.25
N PHE A 12 13.82 33.61 20.45
CA PHE A 12 12.39 33.46 20.25
C PHE A 12 12.09 33.20 18.76
N ALA A 13 11.93 31.92 18.41
CA ALA A 13 11.34 31.53 17.14
C ALA A 13 9.87 31.97 17.13
N LEU A 14 9.60 33.17 16.60
CA LEU A 14 8.27 33.65 16.26
C LEU A 14 7.71 32.79 15.12
N GLY A 15 7.23 31.60 15.48
CA GLY A 15 6.48 30.74 14.57
C GLY A 15 5.22 31.46 14.14
N THR A 16 5.15 31.83 12.86
CA THR A 16 3.89 32.25 12.24
C THR A 16 2.84 31.18 12.50
N PRO A 17 1.69 31.51 13.15
CA PRO A 17 0.67 30.51 13.43
C PRO A 17 0.11 30.01 12.10
N TYR A 18 0.42 28.76 11.75
CA TYR A 18 -0.30 28.07 10.69
C TYR A 18 -1.78 28.05 11.07
N LEU A 19 -2.61 28.72 10.27
CA LEU A 19 -4.06 28.60 10.36
C LEU A 19 -4.43 27.15 10.01
N ILE A 20 -4.65 26.34 11.05
CA ILE A 20 -5.16 24.98 10.90
C ILE A 20 -6.64 25.09 10.52
N PHE A 21 -6.90 25.16 9.21
CA PHE A 21 -8.24 24.94 8.68
C PHE A 21 -8.62 23.47 8.95
N GLY A 22 -9.77 23.28 9.60
CA GLY A 22 -10.32 21.95 9.87
C GLY A 22 -10.82 21.29 8.59
N ASP A 23 -10.67 19.96 8.52
CA ASP A 23 -11.18 19.15 7.42
C ASP A 23 -12.70 18.92 7.60
N LYS A 24 -13.40 18.74 6.48
CA LYS A 24 -14.83 18.37 6.46
C LYS A 24 -14.96 16.88 6.32
N TRP A 25 -15.72 16.24 7.21
CA TRP A 25 -15.92 14.79 7.24
C TRP A 25 -17.40 14.43 7.14
N ALA A 26 -17.70 13.28 6.54
CA ALA A 26 -19.07 12.79 6.41
C ALA A 26 -19.20 11.30 6.74
N VAL A 27 -20.33 10.90 7.34
CA VAL A 27 -20.71 9.49 7.53
C VAL A 27 -22.15 9.28 7.04
N LEU A 28 -22.31 8.50 5.96
CA LEU A 28 -23.58 8.30 5.27
C LEU A 28 -24.04 6.84 5.40
N VAL A 29 -25.25 6.59 5.92
CA VAL A 29 -25.69 5.24 6.32
C VAL A 29 -27.10 4.94 5.84
N ALA A 30 -27.26 3.82 5.11
CA ALA A 30 -28.57 3.26 4.82
C ALA A 30 -28.90 2.13 5.81
N GLY A 31 -29.87 2.35 6.69
CA GLY A 31 -30.28 1.41 7.73
C GLY A 31 -31.08 0.19 7.26
N SER A 32 -31.20 -0.06 5.96
CA SER A 32 -32.09 -1.10 5.42
C SER A 32 -31.57 -1.79 4.16
N LYS A 33 -32.21 -2.91 3.82
CA LYS A 33 -31.98 -3.74 2.64
C LYS A 33 -33.33 -4.14 2.01
N GLY A 34 -33.27 -4.75 0.83
CA GLY A 34 -34.42 -5.26 0.08
C GLY A 34 -35.02 -4.20 -0.85
N TRP A 35 -35.59 -4.67 -1.97
CA TRP A 35 -36.18 -3.80 -3.00
C TRP A 35 -37.19 -2.80 -2.44
N GLU A 36 -38.08 -3.25 -1.54
CA GLU A 36 -39.15 -2.43 -0.94
C GLU A 36 -38.61 -1.24 -0.12
N ASN A 37 -37.31 -1.24 0.21
CA ASN A 37 -36.59 -0.18 0.93
C ASN A 37 -35.64 0.63 0.02
N TYR A 38 -35.82 0.57 -1.30
CA TYR A 38 -35.04 1.29 -2.34
C TYR A 38 -34.62 2.71 -1.93
N ARG A 39 -35.60 3.53 -1.52
CA ARG A 39 -35.44 4.92 -1.07
C ARG A 39 -34.27 5.16 -0.14
N HIS A 40 -34.02 4.31 0.86
CA HIS A 40 -32.97 4.58 1.85
C HIS A 40 -31.56 4.44 1.25
N GLN A 41 -31.39 3.57 0.26
CA GLN A 41 -30.12 3.42 -0.45
C GLN A 41 -29.95 4.47 -1.55
N SER A 42 -31.06 4.87 -2.18
CA SER A 42 -31.14 5.99 -3.12
C SER A 42 -30.78 7.32 -2.45
N ASP A 43 -31.36 7.59 -1.29
CA ASP A 43 -31.10 8.74 -0.42
C ASP A 43 -29.59 8.91 -0.12
N VAL A 44 -28.95 7.86 0.42
CA VAL A 44 -27.53 7.87 0.82
C VAL A 44 -26.61 8.00 -0.39
N THR A 45 -26.99 7.39 -1.51
CA THR A 45 -26.31 7.53 -2.79
C THR A 45 -26.37 8.97 -3.32
N ARG A 46 -27.54 9.60 -3.24
CA ARG A 46 -27.71 11.01 -3.62
C ARG A 46 -26.94 11.95 -2.70
N ALA A 47 -26.98 11.72 -1.38
CA ALA A 47 -26.22 12.48 -0.41
C ALA A 47 -24.71 12.43 -0.71
N TYR A 48 -24.17 11.24 -1.01
CA TYR A 48 -22.77 11.10 -1.42
C TYR A 48 -22.45 11.93 -2.67
N SER A 49 -23.31 11.85 -3.71
CA SER A 49 -23.13 12.61 -4.96
C SER A 49 -23.17 14.13 -4.76
N ILE A 50 -23.93 14.63 -3.78
CA ILE A 50 -23.95 16.06 -3.42
C ILE A 50 -22.64 16.45 -2.73
N LEU A 51 -22.21 15.70 -1.72
CA LEU A 51 -21.00 16.06 -0.96
C LEU A 51 -19.74 16.02 -1.82
N THR A 52 -19.61 15.07 -2.75
CA THR A 52 -18.48 15.02 -3.68
C THR A 52 -18.51 16.14 -4.71
N SER A 53 -19.69 16.50 -5.26
CA SER A 53 -19.82 17.65 -6.18
C SER A 53 -19.55 19.00 -5.48
N HIS A 54 -19.76 19.04 -4.16
CA HIS A 54 -19.47 20.17 -3.29
C HIS A 54 -18.02 20.23 -2.78
N GLY A 55 -17.14 19.37 -3.30
CA GLY A 55 -15.72 19.38 -3.02
C GLY A 55 -15.29 18.71 -1.72
N ILE A 56 -16.18 18.01 -1.00
CA ILE A 56 -15.75 17.17 0.13
C ILE A 56 -15.01 15.96 -0.46
N PRO A 57 -13.73 15.74 -0.10
CA PRO A 57 -12.94 14.68 -0.71
C PRO A 57 -13.47 13.30 -0.29
N GLU A 58 -13.55 12.35 -1.24
CA GLU A 58 -14.09 11.01 -0.97
C GLU A 58 -13.43 10.32 0.23
N ARG A 59 -12.13 10.56 0.47
CA ARG A 59 -11.39 10.00 1.61
C ARG A 59 -11.98 10.41 2.97
N ASN A 60 -12.71 11.52 3.05
CA ASN A 60 -13.36 12.03 4.26
C ASN A 60 -14.85 11.61 4.36
N ILE A 61 -15.43 10.97 3.33
CA ILE A 61 -16.84 10.53 3.30
C ILE A 61 -16.90 9.00 3.52
N ILE A 62 -17.31 8.56 4.71
CA ILE A 62 -17.52 7.13 5.01
C ILE A 62 -18.94 6.70 4.64
N THR A 63 -19.09 5.62 3.88
CA THR A 63 -20.38 5.12 3.39
C THR A 63 -20.71 3.72 3.86
N MET A 64 -21.94 3.53 4.36
CA MET A 64 -22.47 2.24 4.78
C MET A 64 -23.77 1.94 4.01
N LEU A 65 -23.67 1.10 2.98
CA LEU A 65 -24.76 0.86 2.02
C LEU A 65 -24.85 -0.64 1.71
N TYR A 66 -26.02 -1.26 1.88
CA TYR A 66 -26.13 -2.72 1.74
C TYR A 66 -25.80 -3.18 0.31
N GLY A 67 -26.25 -2.43 -0.71
CA GLY A 67 -25.85 -2.56 -2.12
C GLY A 67 -26.63 -3.58 -2.94
N ASP A 68 -27.71 -4.16 -2.41
CA ASP A 68 -28.53 -5.18 -3.07
C ASP A 68 -29.50 -4.61 -4.12
N ILE A 69 -29.81 -3.31 -4.05
CA ILE A 69 -30.53 -2.57 -5.10
C ILE A 69 -29.77 -2.53 -6.43
N PHE A 70 -28.45 -2.71 -6.38
CA PHE A 70 -27.58 -2.60 -7.55
C PHE A 70 -27.53 -3.88 -8.39
N SER A 71 -27.64 -5.05 -7.75
CA SER A 71 -27.52 -6.36 -8.39
C SER A 71 -28.85 -7.08 -8.60
N THR A 72 -29.95 -6.58 -8.04
CA THR A 72 -31.28 -7.21 -8.17
C THR A 72 -31.84 -7.12 -9.59
N LEU A 73 -32.41 -8.22 -10.08
CA LEU A 73 -33.10 -8.28 -11.38
C LEU A 73 -34.32 -7.34 -11.46
N LYS A 74 -34.86 -6.91 -10.31
CA LYS A 74 -35.91 -5.89 -10.26
C LYS A 74 -35.43 -4.51 -10.74
N ASN A 75 -34.13 -4.21 -10.62
CA ASN A 75 -33.58 -2.94 -11.10
C ASN A 75 -33.35 -2.97 -12.62
N LYS A 76 -34.30 -2.40 -13.37
CA LYS A 76 -34.17 -2.28 -14.84
C LYS A 76 -32.98 -1.39 -15.26
N LYS A 77 -32.58 -0.42 -14.43
CA LYS A 77 -31.37 0.41 -14.64
C LYS A 77 -30.17 -0.22 -13.93
N LYS A 78 -29.67 -1.36 -14.43
CA LYS A 78 -28.65 -2.22 -13.80
C LYS A 78 -27.31 -1.56 -13.37
N SER A 79 -27.06 -0.30 -13.73
CA SER A 79 -25.85 0.46 -13.39
C SER A 79 -26.11 1.74 -12.57
N SER A 80 -27.37 2.07 -12.24
CA SER A 80 -27.72 3.31 -11.53
C SER A 80 -28.92 3.16 -10.59
N ILE A 81 -29.05 4.11 -9.66
CA ILE A 81 -30.19 4.23 -8.72
C ILE A 81 -30.84 5.59 -8.92
N SER A 82 -32.15 5.62 -9.12
CA SER A 82 -32.91 6.83 -9.45
C SER A 82 -33.48 7.46 -8.19
N TYR A 83 -33.13 8.71 -7.89
CA TYR A 83 -33.61 9.43 -6.71
C TYR A 83 -34.75 10.40 -7.03
N ALA A 84 -34.97 10.69 -8.31
CA ALA A 84 -36.12 11.42 -8.82
C ALA A 84 -36.44 10.99 -10.26
N TYR A 85 -37.52 11.50 -10.83
CA TYR A 85 -37.86 11.27 -12.24
C TYR A 85 -36.71 11.70 -13.16
N ASN A 86 -36.31 10.78 -14.04
CA ASN A 86 -35.20 10.95 -15.00
C ASN A 86 -33.83 11.30 -14.39
N GLN A 87 -33.67 11.26 -13.06
CA GLN A 87 -32.42 11.58 -12.36
C GLN A 87 -31.92 10.37 -11.57
N SER A 88 -30.66 10.03 -11.76
CA SER A 88 -30.02 8.87 -11.12
C SER A 88 -28.53 9.11 -10.86
N VAL A 89 -27.97 8.35 -9.93
CA VAL A 89 -26.51 8.27 -9.71
C VAL A 89 -26.02 6.91 -10.19
N ASP A 90 -24.93 6.91 -10.95
CA ASP A 90 -24.26 5.70 -11.42
C ASP A 90 -23.40 5.05 -10.34
N PHE A 91 -23.41 3.72 -10.27
CA PHE A 91 -22.69 2.97 -9.23
C PHE A 91 -21.16 3.10 -9.31
N GLN A 92 -20.65 3.47 -10.48
CA GLN A 92 -19.23 3.70 -10.71
C GLN A 92 -18.73 4.99 -10.02
N ASN A 93 -19.63 5.92 -9.72
CA ASN A 93 -19.34 7.19 -9.05
C ASN A 93 -19.53 7.09 -7.52
N LEU A 94 -19.52 5.87 -6.95
CA LEU A 94 -19.80 5.60 -5.54
C LEU A 94 -18.72 4.73 -4.89
N THR A 95 -17.87 5.33 -4.07
CA THR A 95 -17.05 4.59 -3.10
C THR A 95 -17.94 4.09 -1.98
N ILE A 96 -17.88 2.77 -1.69
CA ILE A 96 -18.70 2.12 -0.64
C ILE A 96 -17.83 1.34 0.34
N ASP A 97 -17.70 1.87 1.56
CA ASP A 97 -16.75 1.37 2.57
C ASP A 97 -17.26 0.13 3.33
N PHE A 98 -18.58 0.04 3.56
CA PHE A 98 -19.24 -1.09 4.21
C PHE A 98 -20.41 -1.57 3.35
N ARG A 99 -20.35 -2.83 2.90
CA ARG A 99 -21.38 -3.47 2.04
C ARG A 99 -22.04 -4.66 2.73
N GLY A 100 -23.26 -4.99 2.32
CA GLY A 100 -23.98 -6.19 2.77
C GLY A 100 -24.01 -6.36 4.29
N SER A 101 -23.57 -7.52 4.77
CA SER A 101 -23.55 -7.87 6.20
C SER A 101 -22.64 -6.99 7.07
N GLU A 102 -21.77 -6.16 6.48
CA GLU A 102 -20.95 -5.20 7.23
C GLU A 102 -21.72 -3.95 7.66
N VAL A 103 -22.89 -3.68 7.07
CA VAL A 103 -23.77 -2.56 7.44
C VAL A 103 -24.49 -2.91 8.75
N THR A 104 -23.87 -2.57 9.87
CA THR A 104 -24.34 -2.90 11.22
C THR A 104 -24.21 -1.71 12.17
N ALA A 105 -25.09 -1.64 13.17
CA ALA A 105 -25.03 -0.65 14.24
C ALA A 105 -23.65 -0.65 14.94
N LYS A 106 -23.05 -1.83 15.13
CA LYS A 106 -21.71 -1.98 15.72
C LYS A 106 -20.63 -1.33 14.86
N ASN A 107 -20.62 -1.57 13.56
CA ASN A 107 -19.63 -0.95 12.66
C ASN A 107 -19.86 0.57 12.56
N PHE A 108 -21.10 1.05 12.55
CA PHE A 108 -21.39 2.49 12.58
C PHE A 108 -20.83 3.15 13.84
N VAL A 109 -21.08 2.58 15.03
CA VAL A 109 -20.47 3.04 16.29
C VAL A 109 -18.94 2.99 16.24
N TYR A 110 -18.35 1.97 15.63
CA TYR A 110 -16.90 1.85 15.48
C TYR A 110 -16.30 2.86 14.49
N VAL A 111 -17.03 3.25 13.44
CA VAL A 111 -16.68 4.35 12.52
C VAL A 111 -16.64 5.67 13.27
N LEU A 112 -17.70 5.98 14.02
CA LEU A 112 -17.84 7.21 14.80
C LEU A 112 -16.80 7.33 15.93
N LEU A 113 -16.42 6.21 16.56
CA LEU A 113 -15.43 6.17 17.64
C LEU A 113 -13.98 5.94 17.18
N GLN A 114 -13.71 6.06 15.87
CA GLN A 114 -12.37 5.92 15.27
C GLN A 114 -11.66 4.58 15.59
N SER A 115 -12.41 3.48 15.53
CA SER A 115 -11.99 2.18 16.05
C SER A 115 -10.72 1.63 15.40
N LYS A 116 -9.67 1.44 16.23
CA LYS A 116 -8.42 0.76 15.83
C LYS A 116 -8.63 -0.64 15.26
N ILE A 117 -9.69 -1.35 15.66
CA ILE A 117 -10.03 -2.69 15.14
C ILE A 117 -10.46 -2.61 13.68
N LEU A 118 -11.22 -1.56 13.30
CA LEU A 118 -11.58 -1.35 11.90
C LEU A 118 -10.36 -0.89 11.09
N LYS A 119 -9.55 0.04 11.61
CA LYS A 119 -8.29 0.45 10.95
C LYS A 119 -7.35 -0.75 10.68
N PHE A 120 -7.19 -1.66 11.65
CA PHE A 120 -6.41 -2.90 11.49
C PHE A 120 -6.99 -3.83 10.40
N ARG A 121 -8.32 -3.85 10.23
CA ARG A 121 -9.00 -4.58 9.15
C ARG A 121 -9.04 -3.80 7.82
N ASN A 122 -8.24 -2.75 7.67
CA ASN A 122 -8.23 -1.85 6.52
C ASN A 122 -9.63 -1.27 6.19
N LYS A 123 -10.44 -1.04 7.22
CA LYS A 123 -11.76 -0.39 7.12
C LYS A 123 -11.66 1.06 7.54
N LYS A 124 -12.25 1.92 6.71
CA LYS A 124 -12.36 3.36 6.94
C LYS A 124 -13.20 3.65 8.17
N VAL A 125 -12.79 4.66 8.91
CA VAL A 125 -13.49 5.23 10.07
C VAL A 125 -13.32 6.75 10.02
N LEU A 126 -13.98 7.52 10.89
CA LEU A 126 -13.61 8.92 11.06
C LEU A 126 -12.15 9.02 11.51
N GLU A 127 -11.42 9.98 10.97
CA GLU A 127 -10.10 10.40 11.49
C GLU A 127 -10.10 11.90 11.85
N SER A 128 -11.30 12.44 12.07
CA SER A 128 -11.56 13.85 12.39
C SER A 128 -10.99 14.28 13.75
N GLY A 129 -10.47 15.50 13.81
CA GLY A 129 -9.85 16.09 15.00
C GLY A 129 -10.64 17.24 15.66
N PRO A 130 -10.04 17.93 16.64
CA PRO A 130 -10.67 19.02 17.39
C PRO A 130 -11.02 20.27 16.56
N SER A 131 -10.47 20.39 15.35
CA SER A 131 -10.70 21.50 14.42
C SER A 131 -11.75 21.20 13.35
N ASP A 132 -12.12 19.91 13.19
CA ASP A 132 -12.82 19.40 12.01
C ASP A 132 -14.34 19.42 12.19
N ASP A 133 -15.06 19.61 11.07
CA ASP A 133 -16.52 19.60 11.06
C ASP A 133 -17.04 18.26 10.52
N VAL A 134 -17.97 17.64 11.25
CA VAL A 134 -18.50 16.30 10.94
C VAL A 134 -19.98 16.36 10.56
N PHE A 135 -20.32 15.90 9.37
CA PHE A 135 -21.70 15.64 8.95
C PHE A 135 -22.03 14.15 9.08
N ILE A 136 -23.17 13.81 9.68
CA ILE A 136 -23.68 12.44 9.71
C ILE A 136 -25.06 12.46 9.06
N TYR A 137 -25.31 11.50 8.17
CA TYR A 137 -26.62 11.29 7.58
C TYR A 137 -27.01 9.82 7.66
N PHE A 138 -28.17 9.57 8.23
CA PHE A 138 -28.79 8.25 8.29
C PHE A 138 -30.13 8.28 7.54
N SER A 139 -30.37 7.29 6.68
CA SER A 139 -31.69 7.02 6.10
C SER A 139 -32.07 5.56 6.30
N GLY A 140 -33.24 5.30 6.90
CA GLY A 140 -33.66 3.94 7.22
C GLY A 140 -35.01 3.87 7.94
N LEU A 141 -35.30 2.68 8.45
CA LEU A 141 -36.47 2.46 9.28
C LEU A 141 -36.17 2.83 10.75
N GLY A 142 -37.19 3.25 11.48
CA GLY A 142 -37.09 3.59 12.89
C GLY A 142 -38.34 3.18 13.68
N SER A 143 -38.19 3.15 14.99
CA SER A 143 -39.25 2.90 15.95
C SER A 143 -38.94 3.67 17.24
N ARG A 144 -39.87 3.71 18.20
CA ARG A 144 -39.69 4.49 19.43
C ARG A 144 -38.42 4.08 20.16
N GLY A 145 -37.47 5.01 20.27
CA GLY A 145 -36.18 4.85 20.93
C GLY A 145 -35.12 4.08 20.12
N MET A 146 -35.30 3.81 18.81
CA MET A 146 -34.31 3.10 18.00
C MET A 146 -34.37 3.37 16.50
N ILE A 147 -33.23 3.25 15.82
CA ILE A 147 -33.13 3.15 14.35
C ILE A 147 -32.64 1.77 13.95
N LEU A 148 -33.15 1.25 12.84
CA LEU A 148 -32.88 -0.12 12.38
C LEU A 148 -31.65 -0.16 11.49
N PHE A 149 -30.98 -1.31 11.49
CA PHE A 149 -29.92 -1.68 10.55
C PHE A 149 -30.35 -2.95 9.80
N PRO A 150 -29.77 -3.27 8.64
CA PRO A 150 -30.15 -4.42 7.82
C PRO A 150 -30.17 -5.78 8.55
N ASN A 151 -29.41 -5.91 9.64
CA ASN A 151 -29.39 -7.05 10.56
C ASN A 151 -29.25 -6.56 12.04
N GLY A 152 -30.12 -5.66 12.51
CA GLY A 152 -30.15 -5.24 13.92
C GLY A 152 -30.75 -3.85 14.15
N TYR A 153 -30.39 -3.22 15.26
CA TYR A 153 -30.87 -1.89 15.66
C TYR A 153 -29.80 -1.12 16.45
N LEU A 154 -29.94 0.21 16.49
CA LEU A 154 -29.19 1.11 17.35
C LEU A 154 -30.18 1.88 18.24
N TYR A 155 -30.07 1.68 19.55
CA TYR A 155 -30.93 2.34 20.54
C TYR A 155 -30.51 3.80 20.79
N ALA A 156 -31.49 4.61 21.21
CA ALA A 156 -31.30 5.99 21.67
C ALA A 156 -30.16 6.11 22.70
N ALA A 157 -30.14 5.23 23.72
CA ALA A 157 -29.10 5.23 24.74
C ALA A 157 -27.69 5.07 24.14
N SER A 158 -27.53 4.18 23.15
CA SER A 158 -26.26 3.92 22.49
C SER A 158 -25.77 5.11 21.67
N ILE A 159 -26.63 5.73 20.85
CA ILE A 159 -26.21 6.88 20.03
C ILE A 159 -25.91 8.12 20.89
N ASN A 160 -26.69 8.38 21.94
CA ASN A 160 -26.40 9.47 22.89
C ASN A 160 -25.06 9.26 23.61
N ALA A 161 -24.74 8.02 24.03
CA ALA A 161 -23.45 7.70 24.64
C ALA A 161 -22.28 7.88 23.64
N VAL A 162 -22.49 7.58 22.36
CA VAL A 162 -21.48 7.79 21.30
C VAL A 162 -21.23 9.27 21.06
N LEU A 163 -22.27 10.10 20.91
CA LEU A 163 -22.11 11.55 20.73
C LEU A 163 -21.34 12.20 21.89
N LYS A 164 -21.71 11.85 23.14
CA LYS A 164 -20.97 12.28 24.35
C LYS A 164 -19.51 11.83 24.34
N ARG A 165 -19.23 10.61 23.90
CA ARG A 165 -17.86 10.06 23.83
C ARG A 165 -17.03 10.69 22.72
N MET A 166 -17.60 10.98 21.56
CA MET A 166 -16.93 11.71 20.47
C MET A 166 -16.56 13.13 20.92
N HIS A 167 -17.49 13.83 21.58
CA HIS A 167 -17.25 15.15 22.17
C HIS A 167 -16.12 15.10 23.21
N TYR A 168 -16.21 14.23 24.22
CA TYR A 168 -15.18 14.06 25.25
C TYR A 168 -13.79 13.68 24.69
N LYS A 169 -13.72 13.08 23.49
CA LYS A 169 -12.47 12.76 22.80
C LYS A 169 -12.01 13.81 21.80
N ASN A 170 -12.72 14.93 21.69
CA ASN A 170 -12.45 16.02 20.74
C ASN A 170 -12.30 15.50 19.29
N TYR A 171 -13.18 14.57 18.89
CA TYR A 171 -13.19 14.01 17.53
C TYR A 171 -13.89 14.93 16.50
N TYR A 172 -14.34 16.11 16.91
CA TYR A 172 -14.86 17.16 16.05
C TYR A 172 -14.84 18.51 16.79
N LYS A 173 -14.89 19.60 16.03
CA LYS A 173 -15.19 20.97 16.47
C LYS A 173 -16.69 21.18 16.58
N ARG A 174 -17.42 20.87 15.51
CA ARG A 174 -18.89 20.91 15.38
C ARG A 174 -19.39 19.65 14.66
N LEU A 175 -20.60 19.20 14.97
CA LEU A 175 -21.21 18.03 14.34
C LEU A 175 -22.67 18.29 13.95
N VAL A 176 -23.02 18.01 12.69
CA VAL A 176 -24.40 18.02 12.19
C VAL A 176 -24.85 16.58 11.96
N PHE A 177 -26.06 16.21 12.41
CA PHE A 177 -26.62 14.87 12.20
C PHE A 177 -28.05 14.93 11.67
N TYR A 178 -28.27 14.52 10.42
CA TYR A 178 -29.59 14.41 9.80
C TYR A 178 -30.07 12.95 9.80
N ILE A 179 -31.31 12.71 10.24
CA ILE A 179 -31.87 11.37 10.44
C ILE A 179 -33.23 11.25 9.76
N GLU A 180 -33.26 10.53 8.64
CA GLU A 180 -34.46 10.04 7.99
C GLU A 180 -34.85 8.69 8.59
N ALA A 181 -35.88 8.69 9.44
CA ALA A 181 -36.54 7.51 9.98
C ALA A 181 -37.85 7.89 10.71
N GLY A 182 -38.82 6.98 10.75
CA GLY A 182 -39.98 7.09 11.63
C GLY A 182 -39.60 7.11 13.11
N TYR A 183 -40.35 7.86 13.92
CA TYR A 183 -40.15 8.07 15.35
C TYR A 183 -38.78 8.67 15.72
N SER A 184 -38.04 9.24 14.75
CA SER A 184 -36.63 9.61 14.91
C SER A 184 -36.37 10.65 16.02
N GLY A 185 -37.31 11.54 16.31
CA GLY A 185 -37.21 12.47 17.45
C GLY A 185 -37.09 11.77 18.82
N SER A 186 -37.62 10.55 18.97
CA SER A 186 -37.53 9.76 20.21
C SER A 186 -36.11 9.29 20.55
N LEU A 187 -35.13 9.48 19.65
CA LEU A 187 -33.72 9.26 19.94
C LEU A 187 -33.14 10.33 20.90
N PHE A 188 -33.68 11.56 20.90
CA PHE A 188 -33.09 12.72 21.57
C PHE A 188 -34.05 13.49 22.49
N GLU A 189 -35.36 13.21 22.42
CA GLU A 189 -36.34 13.75 23.36
C GLU A 189 -35.93 13.50 24.83
N GLY A 190 -35.94 14.57 25.64
CA GLY A 190 -35.51 14.54 27.03
C GLY A 190 -34.01 14.31 27.25
N ARG A 191 -33.14 14.49 26.24
CA ARG A 191 -31.68 14.33 26.37
C ARG A 191 -30.96 15.67 26.31
N SER A 192 -30.10 15.93 27.30
CA SER A 192 -29.21 17.10 27.26
C SER A 192 -28.08 16.89 26.24
N LEU A 193 -28.03 17.78 25.25
CA LEU A 193 -27.10 17.77 24.12
C LEU A 193 -26.41 19.12 23.89
N ASP A 194 -26.82 20.18 24.61
CA ASP A 194 -26.50 21.58 24.30
C ASP A 194 -25.02 21.92 24.46
N GLN A 195 -24.33 21.18 25.33
CA GLN A 195 -22.89 21.29 25.57
C GLN A 195 -22.05 20.50 24.57
N LEU A 196 -22.65 19.67 23.70
CA LEU A 196 -21.88 18.74 22.85
C LEU A 196 -21.41 19.36 21.52
N ASN A 197 -21.76 20.61 21.20
CA ASN A 197 -21.55 21.22 19.87
C ASN A 197 -22.15 20.37 18.73
N VAL A 198 -23.36 19.87 18.93
CA VAL A 198 -24.14 19.11 17.93
C VAL A 198 -25.37 19.89 17.48
N HIS A 199 -25.74 19.76 16.21
CA HIS A 199 -27.00 20.23 15.63
C HIS A 199 -27.65 19.05 14.88
N ILE A 200 -28.79 18.57 15.38
CA ILE A 200 -29.41 17.32 14.93
C ILE A 200 -30.79 17.62 14.37
N LEU A 201 -31.07 17.16 13.14
CA LEU A 201 -32.41 17.20 12.55
C LEU A 201 -32.97 15.78 12.39
N THR A 202 -34.21 15.59 12.81
CA THR A 202 -34.95 14.33 12.64
C THR A 202 -36.15 14.54 11.73
N ALA A 203 -36.39 13.62 10.80
CA ALA A 203 -37.50 13.70 9.84
C ALA A 203 -38.88 13.73 10.51
N ALA A 204 -39.00 13.09 11.67
CA ALA A 204 -40.25 12.92 12.41
C ALA A 204 -40.06 13.25 13.90
N SER A 205 -41.16 13.54 14.59
CA SER A 205 -41.22 13.62 16.05
C SER A 205 -41.04 12.25 16.72
N ALA A 206 -41.16 12.22 18.05
CA ALA A 206 -41.10 10.98 18.83
C ALA A 206 -42.34 10.07 18.70
N SER A 207 -43.40 10.51 18.01
CA SER A 207 -44.73 9.89 18.01
C SER A 207 -45.31 9.57 16.63
N GLU A 208 -44.61 9.87 15.53
CA GLU A 208 -45.10 9.69 14.16
C GLU A 208 -44.05 9.01 13.25
N SER A 209 -44.50 8.47 12.12
CA SER A 209 -43.62 7.95 11.07
C SER A 209 -43.13 9.07 10.14
N SER A 210 -41.99 8.89 9.48
CA SER A 210 -41.62 9.68 8.29
C SER A 210 -42.11 8.98 7.01
N LEU A 211 -42.24 9.75 5.92
CA LEU A 211 -42.85 9.26 4.67
C LEU A 211 -41.83 9.07 3.53
N GLY A 212 -42.05 8.01 2.75
CA GLY A 212 -41.51 7.88 1.41
C GLY A 212 -42.20 8.85 0.45
N THR A 213 -41.51 9.29 -0.60
CA THR A 213 -42.10 10.08 -1.68
C THR A 213 -41.59 9.61 -3.05
N LEU A 214 -42.22 10.09 -4.12
CA LEU A 214 -42.07 9.57 -5.49
C LEU A 214 -42.36 8.06 -5.55
N CYS A 215 -43.56 7.68 -5.08
CA CYS A 215 -44.02 6.30 -4.87
C CYS A 215 -44.98 5.79 -5.97
N ASP A 216 -44.98 6.43 -7.14
CA ASP A 216 -45.94 6.18 -8.25
C ASP A 216 -45.71 4.88 -9.02
N GLY A 217 -44.75 4.05 -8.61
CA GLY A 217 -44.51 2.76 -9.21
C GLY A 217 -43.70 2.81 -10.51
N LEU A 218 -42.99 3.90 -10.82
CA LEU A 218 -42.15 4.01 -12.02
C LEU A 218 -41.27 2.74 -12.20
N ASN A 219 -41.47 2.02 -13.31
CA ASN A 219 -40.80 0.73 -13.59
C ASN A 219 -41.00 -0.40 -12.57
N ASN A 220 -42.07 -0.38 -11.78
CA ASN A 220 -42.33 -1.26 -10.64
C ASN A 220 -41.29 -1.12 -9.51
N THR A 221 -40.75 0.09 -9.37
CA THR A 221 -39.92 0.53 -8.25
C THR A 221 -40.82 1.08 -7.15
N PRO A 222 -40.61 0.75 -5.87
CA PRO A 222 -41.23 1.46 -4.75
C PRO A 222 -40.70 2.91 -4.68
N CYS A 223 -41.13 3.68 -3.68
CA CYS A 223 -40.69 5.06 -3.45
C CYS A 223 -39.18 5.27 -3.73
N LEU A 224 -38.86 6.28 -4.55
CA LEU A 224 -37.49 6.54 -4.99
C LEU A 224 -36.62 7.23 -3.93
N THR A 225 -37.23 7.95 -2.99
CA THR A 225 -36.59 8.79 -1.96
C THR A 225 -37.54 8.90 -0.75
N ASN A 226 -37.07 9.46 0.37
CA ASN A 226 -37.97 9.90 1.45
C ASN A 226 -38.22 11.41 1.41
N GLU A 227 -39.26 11.90 2.08
CA GLU A 227 -39.72 13.29 2.00
C GLU A 227 -38.71 14.27 2.63
N PHE A 228 -38.28 14.03 3.88
CA PHE A 228 -37.27 14.87 4.55
C PHE A 228 -35.92 14.78 3.83
N SER A 229 -35.51 13.57 3.43
CA SER A 229 -34.36 13.33 2.56
C SER A 229 -34.39 14.20 1.30
N SER A 230 -35.49 14.15 0.55
CA SER A 230 -35.67 14.93 -0.68
C SER A 230 -35.66 16.42 -0.38
N ALA A 231 -36.32 16.89 0.68
CA ALA A 231 -36.37 18.30 1.06
C ALA A 231 -34.97 18.90 1.30
N TRP A 232 -34.13 18.27 2.13
CA TRP A 232 -32.79 18.80 2.41
C TRP A 232 -31.83 18.64 1.22
N MET A 233 -31.92 17.53 0.48
CA MET A 233 -31.07 17.30 -0.68
C MET A 233 -31.42 18.21 -1.86
N ASN A 234 -32.70 18.50 -2.11
CA ASN A 234 -33.11 19.46 -3.14
C ASN A 234 -32.57 20.87 -2.82
N LEU A 235 -32.66 21.31 -1.56
CA LEU A 235 -32.08 22.58 -1.08
C LEU A 235 -30.55 22.66 -1.18
N SER A 236 -29.89 21.52 -1.39
CA SER A 236 -28.43 21.35 -1.42
C SER A 236 -27.92 20.71 -2.73
N SER A 237 -28.76 20.58 -3.77
CA SER A 237 -28.36 20.04 -5.08
C SER A 237 -27.84 21.12 -6.04
N GLU A 238 -28.06 22.38 -5.69
CA GLU A 238 -27.55 23.57 -6.36
C GLU A 238 -26.57 24.31 -5.43
N VAL A 239 -25.98 25.42 -5.91
CA VAL A 239 -25.13 26.30 -5.10
C VAL A 239 -25.86 26.69 -3.81
N ILE A 240 -25.35 26.25 -2.67
CA ILE A 240 -25.85 26.66 -1.36
C ILE A 240 -25.43 28.14 -1.18
N PRO A 241 -26.36 29.06 -0.85
CA PRO A 241 -25.99 30.44 -0.55
C PRO A 241 -24.93 30.44 0.56
N PRO A 242 -23.76 31.08 0.39
CA PRO A 242 -22.66 30.99 1.36
C PRO A 242 -23.03 31.48 2.76
N SER A 243 -24.03 32.36 2.87
CA SER A 243 -24.58 32.88 4.13
C SER A 243 -25.64 32.00 4.77
N ARG A 244 -26.11 30.91 4.13
CA ARG A 244 -27.22 30.11 4.67
C ARG A 244 -26.79 29.41 5.95
N THR A 245 -27.48 29.73 7.02
CA THR A 245 -27.27 29.18 8.36
C THR A 245 -27.98 27.84 8.55
N LEU A 246 -27.55 27.05 9.55
CA LEU A 246 -28.22 25.80 9.93
C LEU A 246 -29.67 26.02 10.37
N SER A 247 -29.98 27.14 11.03
CA SER A 247 -31.37 27.47 11.42
C SER A 247 -32.26 27.81 10.22
N GLU A 248 -31.77 28.56 9.24
CA GLU A 248 -32.51 28.83 8.00
C GLU A 248 -32.73 27.55 7.19
N GLN A 249 -31.71 26.69 7.11
CA GLN A 249 -31.82 25.39 6.45
C GLN A 249 -32.86 24.50 7.16
N TYR A 250 -32.89 24.46 8.49
CA TYR A 250 -33.93 23.76 9.26
C TYR A 250 -35.34 24.27 8.92
N GLU A 251 -35.57 25.58 8.93
CA GLU A 251 -36.90 26.14 8.62
C GLU A 251 -37.30 25.94 7.15
N LEU A 252 -36.35 25.97 6.21
CA LEU A 252 -36.60 25.64 4.81
C LEU A 252 -36.94 24.16 4.60
N ILE A 253 -36.29 23.24 5.32
CA ILE A 253 -36.61 21.81 5.30
C ILE A 253 -38.00 21.59 5.92
N ARG A 254 -38.23 22.14 7.12
CA ARG A 254 -39.48 22.01 7.87
C ARG A 254 -40.71 22.47 7.07
N ARG A 255 -40.59 23.52 6.27
CA ARG A 255 -41.67 24.01 5.39
C ARG A 255 -41.92 23.13 4.15
N LYS A 256 -40.96 22.30 3.76
CA LYS A 256 -41.02 21.40 2.60
C LYS A 256 -41.43 19.96 2.95
N VAL A 257 -41.47 19.61 4.23
CA VAL A 257 -41.92 18.31 4.72
C VAL A 257 -43.33 18.49 5.28
N HIS A 258 -44.28 17.78 4.70
CA HIS A 258 -45.69 17.85 5.05
C HIS A 258 -46.17 16.58 5.76
N GLY A 259 -45.54 15.43 5.52
CA GLY A 259 -45.93 14.13 6.07
C GLY A 259 -45.54 13.88 7.53
N SER A 260 -44.63 14.67 8.10
CA SER A 260 -44.16 14.51 9.48
C SER A 260 -43.55 15.80 10.05
N GLN A 261 -43.52 15.94 11.38
CA GLN A 261 -42.93 17.11 12.03
C GLN A 261 -41.41 16.97 12.16
N VAL A 262 -40.66 17.68 11.30
CA VAL A 262 -39.20 17.81 11.44
C VAL A 262 -38.85 18.45 12.78
N LYS A 263 -37.97 17.82 13.57
CA LYS A 263 -37.51 18.34 14.87
C LYS A 263 -36.02 18.69 14.82
N LYS A 264 -35.62 19.67 15.63
CA LYS A 264 -34.24 20.09 15.87
C LYS A 264 -33.85 19.75 17.32
N TYR A 265 -32.63 19.24 17.52
CA TYR A 265 -32.03 18.98 18.84
C TYR A 265 -30.55 19.41 18.85
N GLY A 266 -30.01 19.62 20.05
CA GLY A 266 -28.65 20.13 20.24
C GLY A 266 -28.62 21.63 20.51
N GLY A 267 -27.41 22.16 20.73
CA GLY A 267 -27.24 23.51 21.25
C GLY A 267 -27.44 24.61 20.19
N GLU A 268 -28.23 25.62 20.53
CA GLU A 268 -28.52 26.80 19.68
C GLU A 268 -27.26 27.57 19.22
N LYS A 269 -26.10 27.34 19.85
CA LYS A 269 -24.81 27.90 19.42
C LYS A 269 -24.52 27.63 17.93
N LEU A 270 -24.91 26.46 17.43
CA LEU A 270 -24.67 26.05 16.04
C LEU A 270 -25.73 26.62 15.07
N ASP A 271 -26.82 27.22 15.54
CA ASP A 271 -27.90 27.69 14.66
C ASP A 271 -27.46 28.76 13.65
N LYS A 272 -26.40 29.51 14.00
CA LYS A 272 -25.78 30.55 13.16
C LYS A 272 -24.60 30.04 12.32
N ASP A 273 -24.16 28.80 12.52
CA ASP A 273 -23.12 28.20 11.68
C ASP A 273 -23.64 27.97 10.26
N LEU A 274 -22.74 27.98 9.29
CA LEU A 274 -23.08 27.96 7.88
C LEU A 274 -23.23 26.53 7.35
N VAL A 275 -24.25 26.27 6.53
CA VAL A 275 -24.48 24.94 5.93
C VAL A 275 -23.27 24.49 5.09
N VAL A 276 -22.61 25.45 4.41
CA VAL A 276 -21.44 25.19 3.57
C VAL A 276 -20.22 24.69 4.34
N ASP A 277 -20.16 24.89 5.66
CA ASP A 277 -19.10 24.34 6.51
C ASP A 277 -19.21 22.82 6.62
N PHE A 278 -20.42 22.27 6.55
CA PHE A 278 -20.68 20.83 6.70
C PHE A 278 -20.91 20.12 5.38
N LEU A 279 -21.60 20.76 4.43
CA LEU A 279 -21.99 20.16 3.15
C LEU A 279 -21.09 20.56 1.97
N GLY A 280 -20.08 21.42 2.19
CA GLY A 280 -19.30 22.03 1.12
C GLY A 280 -20.13 23.00 0.28
N ASN A 281 -19.66 23.36 -0.91
CA ASN A 281 -20.46 24.11 -1.89
C ASN A 281 -20.07 23.79 -3.33
N LEU A 282 -21.03 23.87 -4.24
CA LEU A 282 -20.83 23.59 -5.67
C LEU A 282 -19.81 24.59 -6.25
N SER A 283 -18.66 24.08 -6.70
CA SER A 283 -17.60 24.91 -7.27
C SER A 283 -17.97 25.38 -8.68
N ILE A 284 -18.08 26.69 -8.90
CA ILE A 284 -18.45 27.26 -10.21
C ILE A 284 -17.30 27.06 -11.21
N MET A 285 -17.36 25.99 -12.02
CA MET A 285 -16.52 25.85 -13.21
C MET A 285 -17.15 26.57 -14.42
N LYS A 286 -16.82 27.86 -14.62
CA LYS A 286 -16.95 28.54 -15.92
C LYS A 286 -15.80 29.54 -16.19
N THR A 287 -14.83 29.06 -16.95
CA THR A 287 -14.12 29.75 -18.05
C THR A 287 -13.70 31.24 -17.89
N THR A 288 -12.46 31.49 -17.44
CA THR A 288 -11.54 32.48 -18.06
C THR A 288 -10.07 32.13 -17.73
N MET A 289 -9.09 32.70 -18.45
CA MET A 289 -7.68 32.28 -18.42
C MET A 289 -6.92 32.68 -17.13
N LYS A 290 -5.85 31.91 -16.84
CA LYS A 290 -4.83 32.12 -15.78
C LYS A 290 -4.30 33.57 -15.76
N PRO A 291 -4.02 34.18 -14.59
CA PRO A 291 -2.87 33.84 -13.74
C PRO A 291 -3.25 33.34 -12.31
N THR A 292 -2.36 32.97 -11.37
CA THR A 292 -1.05 32.26 -11.41
C THR A 292 -0.58 31.91 -9.98
N VAL A 293 -0.32 30.61 -9.70
CA VAL A 293 0.41 30.00 -8.54
C VAL A 293 -0.20 30.28 -7.13
N GLU A 294 -0.55 29.30 -6.30
CA GLU A 294 0.23 28.11 -5.91
C GLU A 294 -0.61 26.86 -5.50
N GLN A 295 -0.01 25.66 -5.67
CA GLN A 295 -0.46 24.28 -5.33
C GLN A 295 -1.74 23.70 -5.98
N THR A 296 -1.57 22.55 -6.65
CA THR A 296 -2.57 21.85 -7.50
C THR A 296 -2.48 20.33 -7.38
N VAL A 297 -3.61 19.63 -7.43
CA VAL A 297 -3.71 18.16 -7.60
C VAL A 297 -4.25 17.84 -9.00
N ASN A 298 -3.63 16.91 -9.71
CA ASN A 298 -3.90 16.62 -11.13
C ASN A 298 -4.97 15.53 -11.37
N PRO A 299 -5.68 15.56 -12.52
CA PRO A 299 -6.71 14.58 -12.87
C PRO A 299 -6.16 13.19 -13.21
N ILE A 300 -7.06 12.19 -13.19
CA ILE A 300 -6.80 10.81 -13.65
C ILE A 300 -6.91 10.76 -15.18
N THR A 301 -5.96 10.08 -15.84
CA THR A 301 -5.96 9.87 -17.30
C THR A 301 -6.09 8.38 -17.63
N THR A 302 -7.00 8.03 -18.56
CA THR A 302 -7.33 6.64 -18.92
C THR A 302 -6.29 5.96 -19.81
N SER A 303 -5.54 6.73 -20.60
CA SER A 303 -4.36 6.26 -21.34
C SER A 303 -3.43 7.43 -21.66
N THR A 304 -2.12 7.19 -21.72
CA THR A 304 -1.11 8.21 -22.08
C THR A 304 0.00 7.60 -22.95
N THR A 305 0.23 8.18 -24.13
CA THR A 305 1.29 7.69 -25.05
C THR A 305 2.68 8.02 -24.53
N SER A 306 2.88 9.21 -23.95
CA SER A 306 4.12 9.56 -23.26
C SER A 306 3.87 10.40 -22.01
N ALA A 307 4.66 10.14 -20.97
CA ALA A 307 4.69 10.89 -19.72
C ALA A 307 6.15 11.23 -19.38
N GLN A 308 6.61 12.38 -19.86
CA GLN A 308 7.95 12.90 -19.60
C GLN A 308 7.92 13.90 -18.43
N LYS A 309 8.90 13.81 -17.51
CA LYS A 309 9.19 14.87 -16.52
C LYS A 309 10.69 15.07 -16.35
N THR A 310 11.12 16.33 -16.37
CA THR A 310 12.53 16.75 -16.31
C THR A 310 12.73 17.77 -15.19
N GLY A 311 13.79 17.64 -14.39
CA GLY A 311 14.28 18.72 -13.51
C GLY A 311 13.46 19.04 -12.25
N THR A 312 12.98 18.03 -11.50
CA THR A 312 12.10 18.27 -10.31
C THR A 312 12.85 18.21 -8.98
N THR A 313 12.69 19.22 -8.12
CA THR A 313 13.22 19.25 -6.75
C THR A 313 12.09 19.30 -5.70
N GLY A 314 12.20 18.53 -4.61
CA GLY A 314 11.24 18.54 -3.48
C GLY A 314 10.39 17.26 -3.31
N THR A 315 9.27 17.37 -2.57
CA THR A 315 8.34 16.24 -2.36
C THR A 315 7.30 16.18 -3.48
N VAL A 316 7.31 15.13 -4.29
CA VAL A 316 6.44 15.02 -5.48
C VAL A 316 5.61 13.74 -5.45
N VAL A 317 4.29 13.88 -5.35
CA VAL A 317 3.31 12.81 -5.62
C VAL A 317 2.77 13.00 -7.05
N ASN A 318 2.63 11.91 -7.80
CA ASN A 318 2.17 11.95 -9.20
C ASN A 318 0.74 11.37 -9.33
N PRO A 319 -0.05 11.74 -10.35
CA PRO A 319 -1.42 11.26 -10.54
C PRO A 319 -1.49 9.81 -11.06
N ILE A 320 -2.59 9.12 -10.72
CA ILE A 320 -2.87 7.72 -11.12
C ILE A 320 -3.17 7.64 -12.62
N THR A 321 -2.62 6.62 -13.30
CA THR A 321 -2.79 6.41 -14.74
C THR A 321 -3.03 4.92 -15.01
N THR A 322 -4.02 4.55 -15.82
CA THR A 322 -4.33 3.13 -16.08
C THR A 322 -3.38 2.47 -17.08
N SER A 323 -2.94 3.19 -18.11
CA SER A 323 -1.94 2.68 -19.06
C SER A 323 -1.01 3.79 -19.56
N THR A 324 0.28 3.47 -19.66
CA THR A 324 1.30 4.38 -20.20
C THR A 324 2.25 3.64 -21.12
N THR A 325 2.40 4.09 -22.37
CA THR A 325 3.33 3.45 -23.32
C THR A 325 4.78 3.79 -22.97
N SER A 326 5.09 5.07 -22.74
CA SER A 326 6.43 5.52 -22.31
C SER A 326 6.37 6.48 -21.12
N ALA A 327 7.04 6.14 -20.02
CA ALA A 327 7.20 6.99 -18.84
C ALA A 327 8.69 7.30 -18.62
N GLN A 328 9.10 8.54 -18.85
CA GLN A 328 10.50 8.98 -18.71
C GLN A 328 10.63 10.03 -17.60
N LYS A 329 11.59 9.86 -16.69
CA LYS A 329 11.91 10.86 -15.66
C LYS A 329 13.41 11.15 -15.62
N THR A 330 13.81 12.40 -15.77
CA THR A 330 15.23 12.79 -15.85
C THR A 330 15.55 13.94 -14.88
N GLY A 331 16.59 13.82 -14.07
CA GLY A 331 17.07 14.89 -13.17
C GLY A 331 16.09 15.20 -12.04
N THR A 332 16.02 14.36 -11.00
CA THR A 332 15.08 14.56 -9.88
C THR A 332 15.76 14.52 -8.51
N THR A 333 15.55 15.51 -7.66
CA THR A 333 16.21 15.63 -6.34
C THR A 333 15.18 15.79 -5.19
N GLY A 334 15.05 14.82 -4.29
CA GLY A 334 14.15 14.92 -3.11
C GLY A 334 13.32 13.66 -2.83
N THR A 335 12.12 13.84 -2.26
CA THR A 335 11.23 12.74 -1.83
C THR A 335 10.13 12.48 -2.87
N VAL A 336 10.30 11.50 -3.76
CA VAL A 336 9.36 11.27 -4.87
C VAL A 336 8.54 10.01 -4.66
N VAL A 337 7.22 10.16 -4.54
CA VAL A 337 6.24 9.07 -4.56
C VAL A 337 5.61 8.97 -5.95
N ASN A 338 5.68 7.79 -6.54
CA ASN A 338 5.20 7.53 -7.90
C ASN A 338 3.79 6.90 -7.87
N PRO A 339 3.02 6.96 -8.97
CA PRO A 339 1.60 6.60 -8.99
C PRO A 339 1.34 5.15 -9.38
N ILE A 340 0.36 4.51 -8.74
CA ILE A 340 -0.11 3.17 -9.13
C ILE A 340 -0.49 3.17 -10.61
N THR A 341 0.02 2.20 -11.38
CA THR A 341 -0.18 2.09 -12.83
C THR A 341 -0.50 0.65 -13.19
N THR A 342 -1.57 0.36 -13.94
CA THR A 342 -1.93 -1.03 -14.23
C THR A 342 -1.02 -1.69 -15.30
N SER A 343 -0.57 -0.95 -16.31
CA SER A 343 0.42 -1.46 -17.28
C SER A 343 1.36 -0.38 -17.81
N THR A 344 2.62 -0.74 -18.04
CA THR A 344 3.62 0.16 -18.63
C THR A 344 4.53 -0.56 -19.62
N THR A 345 4.62 -0.08 -20.87
CA THR A 345 5.49 -0.70 -21.88
C THR A 345 6.96 -0.30 -21.67
N SER A 346 7.24 0.98 -21.44
CA SER A 346 8.58 1.44 -21.08
C SER A 346 8.58 2.45 -19.93
N ALA A 347 9.42 2.20 -18.93
CA ALA A 347 9.66 3.09 -17.80
C ALA A 347 11.16 3.37 -17.66
N GLN A 348 11.60 4.58 -18.00
CA GLN A 348 12.99 5.01 -17.89
C GLN A 348 13.15 6.07 -16.79
N LYS A 349 14.19 5.95 -15.96
CA LYS A 349 14.55 6.97 -14.96
C LYS A 349 16.04 7.27 -15.00
N THR A 350 16.44 8.52 -15.16
CA THR A 350 17.83 8.94 -15.33
C THR A 350 18.19 10.07 -14.36
N GLY A 351 19.30 9.98 -13.63
CA GLY A 351 19.79 11.07 -12.77
C GLY A 351 18.84 11.42 -11.61
N THR A 352 18.72 10.54 -10.62
CA THR A 352 17.80 10.74 -9.47
C THR A 352 18.53 10.74 -8.14
N THR A 353 18.38 11.77 -7.32
CA THR A 353 19.02 11.91 -6.00
C THR A 353 18.00 12.04 -4.86
N GLY A 354 18.11 11.28 -3.76
CA GLY A 354 17.24 11.40 -2.59
C GLY A 354 16.37 10.16 -2.31
N THR A 355 15.17 10.36 -1.75
CA THR A 355 14.28 9.28 -1.28
C THR A 355 13.17 8.99 -2.28
N VAL A 356 13.24 7.88 -3.03
CA VAL A 356 12.27 7.60 -4.12
C VAL A 356 11.48 6.33 -3.85
N VAL A 357 10.17 6.46 -3.62
CA VAL A 357 9.21 5.36 -3.51
C VAL A 357 8.53 5.14 -4.85
N ASN A 358 8.68 3.94 -5.41
CA ASN A 358 8.16 3.56 -6.73
C ASN A 358 6.79 2.85 -6.60
N PRO A 359 5.97 2.79 -7.67
CA PRO A 359 4.55 2.46 -7.55
C PRO A 359 4.19 1.01 -7.84
N ILE A 360 3.20 0.48 -7.12
CA ILE A 360 2.61 -0.84 -7.43
C ILE A 360 2.17 -0.86 -8.90
N THR A 361 2.65 -1.85 -9.65
CA THR A 361 2.43 -1.95 -11.10
C THR A 361 2.13 -3.40 -11.48
N THR A 362 0.99 -3.71 -12.12
CA THR A 362 0.64 -5.12 -12.41
C THR A 362 1.55 -5.75 -13.47
N SER A 363 1.91 -5.03 -14.53
CA SER A 363 2.87 -5.52 -15.53
C SER A 363 3.77 -4.43 -16.10
N THR A 364 5.03 -4.77 -16.39
CA THR A 364 5.98 -3.87 -17.06
C THR A 364 6.83 -4.61 -18.10
N THR A 365 6.82 -4.15 -19.36
CA THR A 365 7.64 -4.78 -20.41
C THR A 365 9.12 -4.40 -20.28
N SER A 366 9.42 -3.10 -20.17
CA SER A 366 10.79 -2.61 -19.97
C SER A 366 10.89 -1.56 -18.85
N ALA A 367 11.83 -1.76 -17.93
CA ALA A 367 12.13 -0.83 -16.85
C ALA A 367 13.64 -0.55 -16.80
N GLN A 368 14.06 0.68 -17.09
CA GLN A 368 15.46 1.10 -17.06
C GLN A 368 15.67 2.18 -15.99
N LYS A 369 16.75 2.08 -15.20
CA LYS A 369 17.15 3.10 -14.23
C LYS A 369 18.64 3.39 -14.34
N THR A 370 19.03 4.65 -14.55
CA THR A 370 20.41 5.07 -14.80
C THR A 370 20.80 6.23 -13.87
N GLY A 371 21.93 6.14 -13.17
CA GLY A 371 22.44 7.26 -12.35
C GLY A 371 21.52 7.61 -11.17
N THR A 372 21.43 6.75 -10.16
CA THR A 372 20.53 6.97 -9.00
C THR A 372 21.30 7.00 -7.68
N THR A 373 21.16 8.05 -6.88
CA THR A 373 21.88 8.24 -5.60
C THR A 373 20.91 8.42 -4.42
N GLY A 374 21.04 7.67 -3.33
CA GLY A 374 20.22 7.84 -2.11
C GLY A 374 19.34 6.64 -1.75
N THR A 375 18.17 6.88 -1.16
CA THR A 375 17.29 5.84 -0.61
C THR A 375 16.15 5.50 -1.58
N VAL A 376 16.24 4.40 -2.31
CA VAL A 376 15.26 4.04 -3.35
C VAL A 376 14.48 2.77 -2.99
N VAL A 377 13.19 2.92 -2.68
CA VAL A 377 12.25 1.80 -2.47
C VAL A 377 11.54 1.50 -3.78
N ASN A 378 11.76 0.31 -4.31
CA ASN A 378 11.16 -0.19 -5.56
C ASN A 378 9.79 -0.87 -5.27
N PRO A 379 8.93 -1.08 -6.28
CA PRO A 379 7.49 -1.31 -6.05
C PRO A 379 7.10 -2.76 -5.70
N ILE A 380 5.81 -3.08 -5.70
CA ILE A 380 5.35 -4.47 -5.89
C ILE A 380 4.93 -4.61 -7.37
N THR A 381 5.37 -5.67 -8.05
CA THR A 381 5.10 -5.87 -9.48
C THR A 381 4.77 -7.31 -9.81
N THR A 382 3.64 -7.59 -10.47
CA THR A 382 3.26 -8.99 -10.72
C THR A 382 4.17 -9.66 -11.76
N SER A 383 4.46 -8.96 -12.87
CA SER A 383 5.39 -9.46 -13.89
C SER A 383 6.28 -8.38 -14.51
N THR A 384 7.52 -8.73 -14.84
CA THR A 384 8.43 -7.85 -15.60
C THR A 384 9.22 -8.61 -16.66
N THR A 385 9.19 -8.16 -17.91
CA THR A 385 9.96 -8.83 -18.99
C THR A 385 11.43 -8.44 -18.92
N SER A 386 11.76 -7.15 -18.88
CA SER A 386 13.14 -6.65 -18.79
C SER A 386 13.30 -5.55 -17.74
N ALA A 387 14.22 -5.74 -16.80
CA ALA A 387 14.61 -4.76 -15.80
C ALA A 387 16.12 -4.50 -15.83
N GLN A 388 16.53 -3.28 -16.18
CA GLN A 388 17.93 -2.86 -16.22
C GLN A 388 18.19 -1.74 -15.20
N LYS A 389 19.30 -1.82 -14.46
CA LYS A 389 19.75 -0.76 -13.54
C LYS A 389 21.25 -0.49 -13.73
N THR A 390 21.62 0.77 -13.96
CA THR A 390 22.99 1.18 -14.26
C THR A 390 23.41 2.36 -13.38
N GLY A 391 24.57 2.30 -12.72
CA GLY A 391 25.11 3.43 -11.94
C GLY A 391 24.23 3.81 -10.75
N THR A 392 24.16 2.97 -9.72
CA THR A 392 23.31 3.24 -8.53
C THR A 392 24.11 3.28 -7.24
N THR A 393 23.99 4.35 -6.45
CA THR A 393 24.75 4.58 -5.21
C THR A 393 23.82 4.80 -4.01
N GLY A 394 24.05 4.13 -2.88
CA GLY A 394 23.29 4.34 -1.63
C GLY A 394 22.42 3.15 -1.20
N THR A 395 21.27 3.41 -0.58
CA THR A 395 20.39 2.39 0.00
C THR A 395 19.24 2.03 -0.93
N VAL A 396 19.27 0.87 -1.58
CA VAL A 396 18.25 0.48 -2.57
C VAL A 396 17.52 -0.80 -2.15
N VAL A 397 16.24 -0.65 -1.80
CA VAL A 397 15.31 -1.76 -1.53
C VAL A 397 14.57 -2.12 -2.82
N ASN A 398 14.74 -3.34 -3.31
CA ASN A 398 14.20 -3.84 -4.58
C ASN A 398 12.77 -4.44 -4.39
N PRO A 399 12.02 -4.72 -5.47
CA PRO A 399 10.57 -4.96 -5.37
C PRO A 399 10.16 -6.28 -4.68
N ILE A 400 8.86 -6.54 -4.54
CA ILE A 400 8.36 -7.93 -4.51
C ILE A 400 7.82 -8.23 -5.92
N THR A 401 8.23 -9.35 -6.52
CA THR A 401 7.90 -9.63 -7.93
C THR A 401 7.55 -11.08 -8.18
N THR A 402 6.39 -11.38 -8.77
CA THR A 402 6.00 -12.79 -8.97
C THR A 402 6.86 -13.46 -10.04
N SER A 403 7.09 -12.81 -11.19
CA SER A 403 7.98 -13.34 -12.24
C SER A 403 8.83 -12.26 -12.92
N THR A 404 10.07 -12.63 -13.30
CA THR A 404 10.95 -11.76 -14.12
C THR A 404 11.68 -12.56 -15.19
N THR A 405 11.59 -12.15 -16.45
CA THR A 405 12.31 -12.83 -17.54
C THR A 405 13.80 -12.45 -17.57
N SER A 406 14.12 -11.15 -17.58
CA SER A 406 15.50 -10.64 -17.58
C SER A 406 15.71 -9.53 -16.56
N ALA A 407 16.72 -9.67 -15.71
CA ALA A 407 17.15 -8.66 -14.75
C ALA A 407 18.66 -8.40 -14.86
N GLN A 408 19.06 -7.20 -15.27
CA GLN A 408 20.46 -6.78 -15.39
C GLN A 408 20.77 -5.63 -14.41
N LYS A 409 21.92 -5.70 -13.73
CA LYS A 409 22.41 -4.63 -12.85
C LYS A 409 23.89 -4.35 -13.10
N THR A 410 24.26 -3.10 -13.37
CA THR A 410 25.62 -2.69 -13.73
C THR A 410 26.07 -1.49 -12.88
N GLY A 411 27.25 -1.54 -12.25
CA GLY A 411 27.80 -0.39 -11.52
C GLY A 411 26.96 0.02 -10.31
N THR A 412 26.92 -0.80 -9.26
CA THR A 412 26.11 -0.52 -8.06
C THR A 412 26.95 -0.45 -6.79
N THR A 413 26.86 0.66 -6.03
CA THR A 413 27.67 0.93 -4.83
C THR A 413 26.79 1.18 -3.60
N GLY A 414 27.08 0.55 -2.46
CA GLY A 414 26.39 0.79 -1.19
C GLY A 414 25.52 -0.37 -0.71
N THR A 415 24.40 -0.08 -0.03
CA THR A 415 23.53 -1.08 0.62
C THR A 415 22.35 -1.44 -0.26
N VAL A 416 22.37 -2.63 -0.87
CA VAL A 416 21.33 -3.05 -1.84
C VAL A 416 20.61 -4.32 -1.36
N VAL A 417 19.35 -4.18 -0.94
CA VAL A 417 18.44 -5.29 -0.61
C VAL A 417 17.66 -5.66 -1.86
N ASN A 418 17.84 -6.89 -2.35
CA ASN A 418 17.25 -7.43 -3.58
C ASN A 418 15.83 -8.04 -3.32
N PRO A 419 15.04 -8.38 -4.35
CA PRO A 419 13.59 -8.59 -4.18
C PRO A 419 13.18 -9.88 -3.43
N ILE A 420 11.90 -10.11 -3.20
CA ILE A 420 11.37 -11.49 -3.07
C ILE A 420 10.77 -11.85 -4.43
N THR A 421 11.13 -13.00 -4.99
CA THR A 421 10.74 -13.36 -6.37
C THR A 421 10.34 -14.82 -6.53
N THR A 422 9.19 -15.12 -7.14
CA THR A 422 8.80 -16.53 -7.30
C THR A 422 9.65 -17.22 -8.37
N SER A 423 9.80 -16.60 -9.55
CA SER A 423 10.66 -17.15 -10.62
C SER A 423 11.48 -16.09 -11.36
N THR A 424 12.70 -16.46 -11.77
CA THR A 424 13.55 -15.63 -12.64
C THR A 424 14.23 -16.46 -13.73
N THR A 425 14.09 -16.08 -15.01
CA THR A 425 14.75 -16.79 -16.11
C THR A 425 16.22 -16.42 -16.21
N SER A 426 16.55 -15.12 -16.27
CA SER A 426 17.93 -14.62 -16.37
C SER A 426 18.19 -13.46 -15.41
N ALA A 427 19.26 -13.58 -14.61
CA ALA A 427 19.74 -12.53 -13.72
C ALA A 427 21.25 -12.29 -13.90
N GLN A 428 21.63 -11.09 -14.36
CA GLN A 428 23.03 -10.68 -14.55
C GLN A 428 23.39 -9.51 -13.63
N LYS A 429 24.57 -9.56 -12.99
CA LYS A 429 25.09 -8.46 -12.15
C LYS A 429 26.56 -8.20 -12.46
N THR A 430 26.91 -6.95 -12.77
CA THR A 430 28.28 -6.56 -13.17
C THR A 430 28.75 -5.33 -12.39
N GLY A 431 29.94 -5.37 -11.78
CA GLY A 431 30.52 -4.21 -11.10
C GLY A 431 29.71 -3.77 -9.86
N THR A 432 29.74 -4.55 -8.78
CA THR A 432 28.97 -4.24 -7.56
C THR A 432 29.86 -4.12 -6.32
N THR A 433 29.80 -2.99 -5.60
CA THR A 433 30.65 -2.70 -4.44
C THR A 433 29.82 -2.40 -3.18
N GLY A 434 30.13 -3.02 -2.04
CA GLY A 434 29.50 -2.73 -0.74
C GLY A 434 28.64 -3.88 -0.20
N THR A 435 27.55 -3.56 0.50
CA THR A 435 26.72 -4.54 1.21
C THR A 435 25.49 -4.93 0.37
N VAL A 436 25.50 -6.13 -0.22
CA VAL A 436 24.42 -6.57 -1.13
C VAL A 436 23.72 -7.83 -0.60
N VAL A 437 22.48 -7.67 -0.14
CA VAL A 437 21.59 -8.77 0.26
C VAL A 437 20.76 -9.19 -0.95
N ASN A 438 20.94 -10.43 -1.42
CA ASN A 438 20.30 -11.01 -2.61
C ASN A 438 18.88 -11.56 -2.29
N PRO A 439 18.04 -11.89 -3.29
CA PRO A 439 16.60 -12.14 -3.07
C PRO A 439 16.26 -13.38 -2.21
N ILE A 440 14.99 -13.60 -1.88
CA ILE A 440 14.47 -14.96 -1.65
C ILE A 440 13.80 -15.39 -2.94
N THR A 441 14.17 -16.54 -3.52
CA THR A 441 13.71 -16.96 -4.85
C THR A 441 13.20 -18.41 -4.89
N THR A 442 12.06 -18.71 -5.50
CA THR A 442 11.64 -20.13 -5.60
C THR A 442 12.44 -20.85 -6.68
N SER A 443 12.56 -20.29 -7.89
CA SER A 443 13.37 -20.88 -8.97
C SER A 443 14.17 -19.85 -9.77
N THR A 444 15.37 -20.24 -10.23
CA THR A 444 16.17 -19.43 -11.17
C THR A 444 16.81 -20.30 -12.27
N THR A 445 16.62 -19.95 -13.54
CA THR A 445 17.24 -20.70 -14.64
C THR A 445 18.70 -20.32 -14.83
N SER A 446 19.02 -19.02 -14.95
CA SER A 446 20.38 -18.52 -15.14
C SER A 446 20.71 -17.34 -14.21
N ALA A 447 21.82 -17.44 -13.49
CA ALA A 447 22.36 -16.37 -12.65
C ALA A 447 23.85 -16.15 -12.91
N GLN A 448 24.23 -14.97 -13.42
CA GLN A 448 25.61 -14.57 -13.67
C GLN A 448 26.01 -13.37 -12.81
N LYS A 449 27.21 -13.39 -12.22
CA LYS A 449 27.78 -12.28 -11.44
C LYS A 449 29.24 -12.04 -11.82
N THR A 450 29.59 -10.79 -12.16
CA THR A 450 30.94 -10.42 -12.62
C THR A 450 31.45 -9.17 -11.90
N GLY A 451 32.65 -9.19 -11.33
CA GLY A 451 33.26 -8.01 -10.70
C GLY A 451 32.48 -7.54 -9.47
N THR A 452 32.64 -8.24 -8.34
CA THR A 452 31.90 -7.94 -7.10
C THR A 452 32.83 -7.78 -5.90
N THR A 453 32.67 -6.71 -5.12
CA THR A 453 33.59 -6.34 -4.04
C THR A 453 32.82 -5.99 -2.74
N GLY A 454 33.24 -6.52 -1.59
CA GLY A 454 32.64 -6.22 -0.28
C GLY A 454 31.78 -7.36 0.28
N THR A 455 30.71 -7.02 1.02
CA THR A 455 29.89 -8.00 1.77
C THR A 455 28.65 -8.42 0.99
N VAL A 456 28.62 -9.62 0.45
CA VAL A 456 27.53 -10.10 -0.41
C VAL A 456 26.84 -11.33 0.18
N VAL A 457 25.61 -11.15 0.70
CA VAL A 457 24.73 -12.24 1.16
C VAL A 457 23.87 -12.70 -0.02
N ASN A 458 23.95 -13.97 -0.40
CA ASN A 458 23.31 -14.56 -1.60
C ASN A 458 21.89 -15.12 -1.30
N PRO A 459 21.09 -15.52 -2.32
CA PRO A 459 19.63 -15.69 -2.15
C PRO A 459 19.19 -17.07 -1.67
N ILE A 460 18.36 -17.17 -0.62
CA ILE A 460 17.71 -18.45 -0.27
C ILE A 460 16.87 -18.87 -1.48
N THR A 461 17.21 -20.04 -2.07
CA THR A 461 16.68 -20.44 -3.38
C THR A 461 16.21 -21.90 -3.38
N THR A 462 15.00 -22.22 -3.83
CA THR A 462 14.58 -23.63 -3.86
C THR A 462 15.31 -24.42 -4.96
N SER A 463 15.38 -23.90 -6.18
CA SER A 463 16.13 -24.53 -7.28
C SER A 463 16.89 -23.54 -8.17
N THR A 464 18.07 -23.95 -8.68
CA THR A 464 18.83 -23.19 -9.67
C THR A 464 19.42 -24.09 -10.77
N THR A 465 19.17 -23.77 -12.04
CA THR A 465 19.74 -24.56 -13.15
C THR A 465 21.20 -24.20 -13.42
N SER A 466 21.53 -22.92 -13.60
CA SER A 466 22.90 -22.46 -13.86
C SER A 466 23.26 -21.22 -13.04
N ALA A 467 24.41 -21.28 -12.35
CA ALA A 467 24.97 -20.17 -11.59
C ALA A 467 26.46 -19.96 -11.90
N GLN A 468 26.83 -18.81 -12.46
CA GLN A 468 28.22 -18.43 -12.77
C GLN A 468 28.65 -17.21 -11.95
N LYS A 469 29.88 -17.22 -11.42
CA LYS A 469 30.47 -16.08 -10.70
C LYS A 469 31.92 -15.85 -11.13
N THR A 470 32.27 -14.63 -11.52
CA THR A 470 33.60 -14.26 -12.03
C THR A 470 34.12 -12.99 -11.33
N GLY A 471 35.35 -12.99 -10.82
CA GLY A 471 35.97 -11.79 -10.23
C GLY A 471 35.26 -11.30 -8.96
N THR A 472 35.52 -11.94 -7.82
CA THR A 472 34.85 -11.65 -6.54
C THR A 472 35.87 -11.36 -5.44
N THR A 473 35.71 -10.28 -4.67
CA THR A 473 36.66 -9.87 -3.61
C THR A 473 35.94 -9.49 -2.31
N GLY A 474 36.31 -10.08 -1.18
CA GLY A 474 35.75 -9.74 0.14
C GLY A 474 34.91 -10.85 0.78
N THR A 475 33.90 -10.49 1.58
CA THR A 475 33.11 -11.44 2.38
C THR A 475 31.83 -11.86 1.67
N VAL A 476 31.76 -13.09 1.17
CA VAL A 476 30.60 -13.58 0.39
C VAL A 476 29.96 -14.79 1.05
N VAL A 477 28.76 -14.57 1.61
CA VAL A 477 27.90 -15.62 2.17
C VAL A 477 27.00 -16.16 1.08
N ASN A 478 27.21 -17.42 0.67
CA ASN A 478 26.34 -18.14 -0.26
C ASN A 478 25.12 -18.72 0.49
N PRO A 479 24.00 -19.04 -0.18
CA PRO A 479 22.69 -19.18 0.47
C PRO A 479 22.37 -20.59 0.96
N ILE A 480 21.17 -20.81 1.50
CA ILE A 480 20.58 -22.16 1.56
C ILE A 480 19.91 -22.45 0.21
N THR A 481 20.16 -23.61 -0.39
CA THR A 481 19.60 -23.99 -1.70
C THR A 481 19.16 -25.44 -1.76
N THR A 482 17.93 -25.76 -2.18
CA THR A 482 17.48 -27.16 -2.16
C THR A 482 18.16 -27.98 -3.27
N SER A 483 18.23 -27.47 -4.49
CA SER A 483 18.93 -28.13 -5.61
C SER A 483 19.68 -27.17 -6.54
N THR A 484 20.80 -27.62 -7.11
CA THR A 484 21.52 -26.89 -8.17
C THR A 484 22.05 -27.82 -9.25
N THR A 485 21.75 -27.55 -10.53
CA THR A 485 22.26 -28.38 -11.64
C THR A 485 23.71 -28.04 -11.98
N SER A 486 24.04 -26.77 -12.22
CA SER A 486 25.41 -26.33 -12.55
C SER A 486 25.82 -25.07 -11.78
N ALA A 487 27.00 -25.10 -11.17
CA ALA A 487 27.61 -23.96 -10.48
C ALA A 487 29.08 -23.78 -10.87
N GLN A 488 29.45 -22.64 -11.46
CA GLN A 488 30.82 -22.28 -11.84
C GLN A 488 31.29 -21.04 -11.08
N LYS A 489 32.54 -21.03 -10.59
CA LYS A 489 33.17 -19.89 -9.92
C LYS A 489 34.60 -19.67 -10.42
N THR A 490 34.94 -18.45 -10.85
CA THR A 490 36.26 -18.11 -11.41
C THR A 490 36.81 -16.83 -10.77
N GLY A 491 38.05 -16.85 -10.27
CA GLY A 491 38.72 -15.65 -9.74
C GLY A 491 38.05 -15.07 -8.48
N THR A 492 38.27 -15.70 -7.33
CA THR A 492 37.67 -15.27 -6.05
C THR A 492 38.70 -15.06 -4.95
N THR A 493 38.64 -13.93 -4.24
CA THR A 493 39.62 -13.50 -3.22
C THR A 493 38.92 -13.09 -1.91
N GLY A 494 39.36 -13.58 -0.76
CA GLY A 494 38.81 -13.22 0.57
C GLY A 494 37.98 -14.33 1.22
N THR A 495 37.01 -13.96 2.06
CA THR A 495 36.24 -14.90 2.90
C THR A 495 34.95 -15.35 2.21
N VAL A 496 34.89 -16.60 1.74
CA VAL A 496 33.71 -17.12 1.02
C VAL A 496 33.09 -18.31 1.73
N VAL A 497 31.91 -18.10 2.33
CA VAL A 497 31.07 -19.16 2.90
C VAL A 497 30.18 -19.71 1.79
N ASN A 498 30.27 -20.99 1.47
CA ASN A 498 29.50 -21.67 0.42
C ASN A 498 28.13 -22.15 0.96
N PRO A 499 27.17 -22.57 0.10
CA PRO A 499 25.78 -22.74 0.54
C PRO A 499 25.56 -23.90 1.53
N ILE A 500 24.36 -24.03 2.11
CA ILE A 500 23.86 -25.34 2.55
C ILE A 500 23.00 -25.87 1.41
N THR A 501 23.29 -27.06 0.88
CA THR A 501 22.66 -27.55 -0.34
C THR A 501 22.20 -28.99 -0.26
N THR A 502 20.93 -29.30 -0.58
CA THR A 502 20.47 -30.70 -0.49
C THR A 502 21.08 -31.55 -1.61
N SER A 503 21.09 -31.07 -2.86
CA SER A 503 21.74 -31.76 -3.98
C SER A 503 22.43 -30.83 -4.99
N THR A 504 23.55 -31.29 -5.56
CA THR A 504 24.24 -30.59 -6.67
C THR A 504 24.72 -31.55 -7.77
N THR A 505 24.36 -31.31 -9.03
CA THR A 505 24.81 -32.18 -10.14
C THR A 505 26.24 -31.85 -10.57
N SER A 506 26.58 -30.58 -10.79
CA SER A 506 27.93 -30.16 -11.16
C SER A 506 28.38 -28.87 -10.49
N ALA A 507 29.60 -28.88 -9.94
CA ALA A 507 30.25 -27.72 -9.35
C ALA A 507 31.71 -27.58 -9.81
N GLN A 508 32.07 -26.45 -10.44
CA GLN A 508 33.42 -26.13 -10.87
C GLN A 508 33.94 -24.85 -10.18
N LYS A 509 35.20 -24.85 -9.74
CA LYS A 509 35.86 -23.69 -9.13
C LYS A 509 37.28 -23.50 -9.68
N THR A 510 37.62 -22.31 -10.16
CA THR A 510 38.92 -21.99 -10.77
C THR A 510 39.50 -20.69 -10.20
N GLY A 511 40.75 -20.67 -9.72
CA GLY A 511 41.43 -19.45 -9.27
C GLY A 511 40.82 -18.85 -8.00
N THR A 512 41.23 -19.32 -6.82
CA THR A 512 40.66 -18.94 -5.52
C THR A 512 41.77 -18.58 -4.52
N THR A 513 41.63 -17.49 -3.76
CA THR A 513 42.63 -17.02 -2.78
C THR A 513 41.98 -16.57 -1.47
N GLY A 514 42.41 -17.10 -0.31
CA GLY A 514 41.89 -16.70 1.02
C GLY A 514 41.07 -17.79 1.72
N THR A 515 40.17 -17.40 2.61
CA THR A 515 39.42 -18.32 3.49
C THR A 515 38.13 -18.79 2.85
N VAL A 516 38.02 -20.07 2.49
CA VAL A 516 36.82 -20.62 1.81
C VAL A 516 36.22 -21.78 2.58
N VAL A 517 35.06 -21.55 3.18
CA VAL A 517 34.22 -22.59 3.81
C VAL A 517 33.32 -23.19 2.73
N ASN A 518 33.50 -24.47 2.40
CA ASN A 518 32.71 -25.20 1.40
C ASN A 518 31.35 -25.67 1.98
N PRO A 519 30.38 -26.11 1.15
CA PRO A 519 28.99 -26.23 1.60
C PRO A 519 28.76 -27.37 2.61
N ILE A 520 27.66 -27.37 3.35
CA ILE A 520 27.10 -28.63 3.87
C ILE A 520 26.22 -29.18 2.76
N THR A 521 26.43 -30.42 2.32
CA THR A 521 25.74 -30.95 1.13
C THR A 521 25.27 -32.38 1.28
N THR A 522 24.00 -32.70 1.04
CA THR A 522 23.52 -34.08 1.19
C THR A 522 24.06 -34.97 0.08
N SER A 523 24.00 -34.53 -1.18
CA SER A 523 24.59 -35.27 -2.32
C SER A 523 25.25 -34.39 -3.39
N THR A 524 26.34 -34.86 -4.01
CA THR A 524 26.98 -34.21 -5.16
C THR A 524 27.40 -35.21 -6.23
N THR A 525 27.00 -35.02 -7.50
CA THR A 525 27.38 -35.93 -8.58
C THR A 525 28.78 -35.64 -9.12
N SER A 526 29.11 -34.37 -9.39
CA SER A 526 30.45 -33.98 -9.87
C SER A 526 30.96 -32.67 -9.25
N ALA A 527 32.22 -32.67 -8.82
CA ALA A 527 32.90 -31.51 -8.26
C ALA A 527 34.34 -31.38 -8.77
N GLN A 528 34.69 -30.25 -9.40
CA GLN A 528 36.04 -29.94 -9.87
C GLN A 528 36.56 -28.66 -9.21
N LYS A 529 37.84 -28.66 -8.77
CA LYS A 529 38.53 -27.48 -8.22
C LYS A 529 39.93 -27.33 -8.82
N THR A 530 40.26 -26.15 -9.32
CA THR A 530 41.54 -25.86 -10.00
C THR A 530 42.16 -24.54 -9.50
N GLY A 531 43.42 -24.55 -9.04
CA GLY A 531 44.15 -23.33 -8.65
C GLY A 531 43.56 -22.63 -7.43
N THR A 532 43.95 -23.07 -6.22
CA THR A 532 43.44 -22.51 -4.94
C THR A 532 44.58 -22.21 -3.96
N THR A 533 44.53 -21.08 -3.26
CA THR A 533 45.57 -20.62 -2.32
C THR A 533 44.94 -20.13 -1.00
N GLY A 534 45.41 -20.58 0.17
CA GLY A 534 44.92 -20.14 1.48
C GLY A 534 44.14 -21.22 2.25
N THR A 535 43.30 -20.80 3.21
CA THR A 535 42.59 -21.72 4.13
C THR A 535 41.27 -22.23 3.54
N VAL A 536 41.18 -23.53 3.26
CA VAL A 536 40.00 -24.14 2.63
C VAL A 536 39.40 -25.22 3.52
N VAL A 537 38.22 -24.94 4.09
CA VAL A 537 37.40 -25.94 4.78
C VAL A 537 36.54 -26.66 3.73
N ASN A 538 36.75 -27.95 3.50
CA ASN A 538 35.97 -28.75 2.54
C ASN A 538 34.57 -29.10 3.08
N PRO A 539 33.62 -29.56 2.23
CA PRO A 539 32.23 -29.68 2.66
C PRO A 539 32.02 -30.78 3.71
N ILE A 540 30.94 -30.71 4.49
CA ILE A 540 30.38 -31.90 5.14
C ILE A 540 29.42 -32.51 4.12
N THR A 541 29.66 -33.74 3.66
CA THR A 541 28.91 -34.33 2.55
C THR A 541 28.40 -35.73 2.81
N THR A 542 27.11 -36.00 2.63
CA THR A 542 26.59 -37.35 2.88
C THR A 542 27.02 -38.33 1.77
N SER A 543 26.95 -37.93 0.49
CA SER A 543 27.47 -38.73 -0.63
C SER A 543 28.09 -37.89 -1.77
N THR A 544 29.15 -38.40 -2.41
CA THR A 544 29.73 -37.79 -3.63
C THR A 544 30.08 -38.84 -4.68
N THR A 545 29.62 -38.68 -5.93
CA THR A 545 29.93 -39.64 -7.00
C THR A 545 31.32 -39.40 -7.61
N SER A 546 31.67 -38.14 -7.93
CA SER A 546 32.98 -37.80 -8.50
C SER A 546 33.54 -36.47 -7.99
N ALA A 547 34.83 -36.46 -7.64
CA ALA A 547 35.53 -35.27 -7.17
C ALA A 547 36.96 -35.17 -7.74
N GLN A 548 37.32 -34.06 -8.38
CA GLN A 548 38.66 -33.78 -8.89
C GLN A 548 39.21 -32.48 -8.26
N LYS A 549 40.49 -32.48 -7.89
CA LYS A 549 41.19 -31.30 -7.35
C LYS A 549 42.58 -31.16 -7.97
N THR A 550 42.92 -29.99 -8.50
CA THR A 550 44.20 -29.73 -9.19
C THR A 550 44.82 -28.40 -8.73
N GLY A 551 46.06 -28.39 -8.26
CA GLY A 551 46.79 -27.17 -7.92
C GLY A 551 46.23 -26.43 -6.70
N THR A 552 46.63 -26.82 -5.49
CA THR A 552 46.17 -26.19 -4.23
C THR A 552 47.34 -25.90 -3.28
N THR A 553 47.36 -24.72 -2.64
CA THR A 553 48.44 -24.25 -1.76
C THR A 553 47.90 -23.66 -0.46
N GLY A 554 48.34 -24.12 0.72
CA GLY A 554 47.90 -23.61 2.03
C GLY A 554 47.18 -24.65 2.89
N THR A 555 46.44 -24.19 3.91
CA THR A 555 45.78 -25.08 4.89
C THR A 555 44.47 -25.64 4.34
N VAL A 556 44.38 -26.95 4.17
CA VAL A 556 43.18 -27.62 3.64
C VAL A 556 42.60 -28.57 4.68
N VAL A 557 41.41 -28.24 5.22
CA VAL A 557 40.63 -29.20 6.01
C VAL A 557 39.83 -30.06 5.05
N ASN A 558 40.05 -31.37 5.02
CA ASN A 558 39.33 -32.30 4.14
C ASN A 558 37.86 -32.51 4.59
N PRO A 559 36.97 -33.01 3.71
CA PRO A 559 35.55 -33.11 4.05
C PRO A 559 35.29 -34.18 5.12
N ILE A 560 34.22 -34.01 5.89
CA ILE A 560 33.60 -35.13 6.61
C ILE A 560 32.61 -35.75 5.62
N THR A 561 32.89 -36.97 5.15
CA THR A 561 32.10 -37.59 4.07
C THR A 561 31.67 -39.01 4.42
N THR A 562 30.36 -39.32 4.40
CA THR A 562 29.94 -40.71 4.67
C THR A 562 30.17 -41.67 3.51
N SER A 563 30.07 -41.23 2.25
CA SER A 563 30.44 -42.04 1.08
C SER A 563 31.00 -41.25 -0.11
N THR A 564 31.99 -41.83 -0.81
CA THR A 564 32.52 -41.29 -2.08
C THR A 564 32.82 -42.38 -3.10
N THR A 565 32.28 -42.28 -4.32
CA THR A 565 32.50 -43.31 -5.35
C THR A 565 33.85 -43.14 -6.07
N SER A 566 34.22 -41.91 -6.45
CA SER A 566 35.50 -41.62 -7.13
C SER A 566 36.11 -40.28 -6.73
N ALA A 567 37.43 -40.25 -6.49
CA ALA A 567 38.17 -39.04 -6.14
C ALA A 567 39.58 -38.99 -6.76
N GLN A 568 39.94 -37.87 -7.39
CA GLN A 568 41.29 -37.60 -7.89
C GLN A 568 41.84 -36.30 -7.29
N LYS A 569 43.12 -36.30 -6.87
CA LYS A 569 43.84 -35.11 -6.37
C LYS A 569 45.22 -34.99 -7.00
N THR A 570 45.56 -33.82 -7.52
CA THR A 570 46.85 -33.56 -8.20
C THR A 570 47.45 -32.21 -7.80
N GLY A 571 48.72 -32.16 -7.39
CA GLY A 571 49.44 -30.91 -7.11
C GLY A 571 48.91 -30.17 -5.86
N THR A 572 49.29 -30.62 -4.66
CA THR A 572 48.85 -30.02 -3.37
C THR A 572 50.05 -29.66 -2.49
N THR A 573 50.10 -28.46 -1.92
CA THR A 573 51.22 -27.97 -1.10
C THR A 573 50.73 -27.30 0.19
N GLY A 574 51.24 -27.68 1.36
CA GLY A 574 50.85 -27.09 2.66
C GLY A 574 50.18 -28.08 3.63
N THR A 575 49.58 -27.57 4.71
CA THR A 575 49.01 -28.40 5.80
C THR A 575 47.65 -29.01 5.43
N VAL A 576 47.49 -30.32 5.59
CA VAL A 576 46.30 -31.06 5.13
C VAL A 576 45.64 -31.88 6.24
N VAL A 577 44.65 -31.30 6.95
CA VAL A 577 43.87 -32.04 7.96
C VAL A 577 43.07 -33.14 7.27
N ASN A 578 43.31 -34.39 7.65
CA ASN A 578 42.68 -35.57 7.05
C ASN A 578 41.16 -35.65 7.26
N PRO A 579 40.41 -36.31 6.36
CA PRO A 579 38.97 -36.44 6.48
C PRO A 579 38.57 -37.48 7.54
N ILE A 580 37.39 -37.29 8.13
CA ILE A 580 36.61 -38.42 8.66
C ILE A 580 35.78 -38.96 7.49
N THR A 581 36.07 -40.17 7.03
CA THR A 581 35.35 -40.80 5.91
C THR A 581 34.99 -42.24 6.26
N THR A 582 33.71 -42.59 6.19
CA THR A 582 33.24 -43.94 6.54
C THR A 582 33.24 -44.92 5.36
N SER A 583 33.24 -44.46 4.11
CA SER A 583 33.39 -45.33 2.94
C SER A 583 33.93 -44.59 1.69
N THR A 584 34.75 -45.27 0.88
CA THR A 584 35.20 -44.77 -0.44
C THR A 584 35.45 -45.94 -1.39
N THR A 585 34.98 -45.84 -2.64
CA THR A 585 35.08 -46.93 -3.64
C THR A 585 36.34 -46.84 -4.52
N SER A 586 36.78 -45.64 -4.91
CA SER A 586 38.00 -45.45 -5.70
C SER A 586 38.66 -44.09 -5.44
N ALA A 587 40.00 -44.05 -5.36
CA ALA A 587 40.74 -42.81 -5.11
C ALA A 587 42.15 -42.83 -5.75
N GLN A 588 42.58 -41.69 -6.30
CA GLN A 588 43.90 -41.49 -6.92
C GLN A 588 44.51 -40.16 -6.42
N LYS A 589 45.81 -40.16 -6.10
CA LYS A 589 46.55 -38.97 -5.62
C LYS A 589 47.90 -38.86 -6.33
N THR A 590 48.28 -37.67 -6.78
CA THR A 590 49.59 -37.40 -7.41
C THR A 590 50.16 -36.03 -6.99
N GLY A 591 51.46 -35.95 -6.69
CA GLY A 591 52.16 -34.69 -6.40
C GLY A 591 51.65 -33.93 -5.17
N THR A 592 51.96 -34.41 -3.96
CA THR A 592 51.61 -33.75 -2.68
C THR A 592 52.84 -33.45 -1.84
N THR A 593 52.93 -32.27 -1.22
CA THR A 593 54.10 -31.86 -0.42
C THR A 593 53.68 -31.00 0.78
N GLY A 594 53.87 -31.48 2.02
CA GLY A 594 53.51 -30.76 3.24
C GLY A 594 53.18 -31.69 4.42
N THR A 595 52.96 -31.13 5.60
CA THR A 595 52.53 -31.87 6.80
C THR A 595 51.05 -32.25 6.77
N VAL A 596 50.76 -33.43 7.30
CA VAL A 596 49.43 -34.05 7.42
C VAL A 596 48.90 -33.88 8.83
#